data_AF-A0A958G201-F1
#
_entry.id   AF-A0A958G201-F1
#
_cell.length_a   1.000
_cell.length_b   1.000
_cell.length_c   1.000
_cell.angle_alpha   90.00
_cell.angle_beta   90.00
_cell.angle_gamma   90.00
#
_symmetry.space_group_name_H-M   'P 1'
#
loop_
_entity.id
_entity.type
_entity.pdbx_description
1 polymer ?
#
loop_
_entity_poly.entity_id
_entity_poly.type
_entity_poly.pdbx_seq_one_letter_code
_entity_poly.pdbx_strand_id
1 'polypeptide(L)'
;TYGETYVKIWLDPWHRLVRRDPPPWFRRKIATALLALYRDWQQALLQRGKPFRLLLYLHEPNFINSQLVAGKPHLATYHPPDPAQPPFPAERFFAPGTAPQDITWQPLIEEDLFLEKLDELTPEAIARIKKRAYHISTISSGDTCYHIRTGGAWVGEQTGG
;
A
#
# COMPACT_ATOMS: atom_id res chain seq x y z
N THR A 1 1.29 11.55 16.53
CA THR A 1 1.13 13.00 16.46
C THR A 1 -0.02 13.33 15.52
N TYR A 2 -1.13 13.85 16.04
CA TYR A 2 -2.21 14.41 15.22
C TYR A 2 -1.65 15.66 14.50
N GLY A 3 -1.56 15.65 13.17
CA GLY A 3 -1.07 16.80 12.39
C GLY A 3 -0.17 16.52 11.18
N GLU A 4 -0.07 15.27 10.71
CA GLU A 4 0.57 15.01 9.42
C GLU A 4 -0.39 15.37 8.28
N THR A 5 -0.17 16.52 7.64
CA THR A 5 -0.88 16.89 6.41
C THR A 5 -0.36 16.03 5.27
N TYR A 6 -1.14 15.03 4.87
CA TYR A 6 -0.92 14.24 3.67
C TYR A 6 -2.20 14.24 2.82
N VAL A 7 -2.05 14.06 1.51
CA VAL A 7 -3.17 13.94 0.57
C VAL A 7 -3.05 12.60 -0.15
N LYS A 8 -4.19 11.92 -0.30
CA LYS A 8 -4.30 10.64 -1.00
C LYS A 8 -5.28 10.74 -2.16
N ILE A 9 -4.98 10.04 -3.25
CA ILE A 9 -5.96 9.69 -4.28
C ILE A 9 -6.13 8.18 -4.25
N TRP A 10 -7.37 7.73 -4.14
CA TRP A 10 -7.77 6.31 -4.18
C TRP A 10 -8.87 6.07 -5.22
N LEU A 11 -9.26 4.80 -5.39
CA LEU A 11 -10.22 4.35 -6.40
C LEU A 11 -11.65 4.28 -5.83
N ASP A 12 -12.31 5.44 -5.72
CA ASP A 12 -13.58 5.61 -4.99
C ASP A 12 -14.77 4.73 -5.44
N PRO A 13 -15.11 4.55 -6.73
CA PRO A 13 -16.36 3.84 -7.03
C PRO A 13 -16.26 2.32 -6.84
N TRP A 14 -15.06 1.79 -6.59
CA TRP A 14 -14.81 0.37 -6.25
C TRP A 14 -14.58 0.15 -4.74
N HIS A 15 -14.51 1.23 -3.95
CA HIS A 15 -14.39 1.22 -2.50
C HIS A 15 -15.76 1.40 -1.80
N ARG A 16 -16.85 1.01 -2.47
CA ARG A 16 -18.22 0.99 -1.93
C ARG A 16 -18.44 -0.23 -1.01
N LEU A 17 -19.63 -0.32 -0.39
CA LEU A 17 -20.06 -1.38 0.53
C LEU A 17 -19.70 -2.82 0.09
N VAL A 18 -19.64 -3.07 -1.22
CA VAL A 18 -19.08 -4.30 -1.78
C VAL A 18 -17.76 -3.96 -2.49
N ARG A 19 -16.64 -4.31 -1.85
CA ARG A 19 -15.32 -4.19 -2.47
C ARG A 19 -15.24 -5.11 -3.68
N ARG A 20 -14.86 -4.54 -4.82
CA ARG A 20 -14.65 -5.29 -6.06
C ARG A 20 -13.37 -4.83 -6.69
N ASP A 21 -12.46 -5.76 -6.94
CA ASP A 21 -11.31 -5.43 -7.76
C ASP A 21 -11.72 -5.31 -9.23
N PRO A 22 -11.18 -4.32 -9.94
CA PRO A 22 -11.41 -4.23 -11.37
C PRO A 22 -10.77 -5.41 -12.12
N PRO A 23 -11.28 -5.76 -13.31
CA PRO A 23 -10.67 -6.79 -14.14
C PRO A 23 -9.24 -6.40 -14.56
N PRO A 24 -8.34 -7.37 -14.86
CA PRO A 24 -6.92 -7.09 -15.09
C PRO A 24 -6.62 -6.01 -16.14
N TRP A 25 -7.36 -5.99 -17.25
CA TRP A 25 -7.18 -4.96 -18.29
C TRP A 25 -7.48 -3.55 -17.79
N PHE A 26 -8.41 -3.41 -16.85
CA PHE A 26 -8.80 -2.12 -16.27
C PHE A 26 -7.88 -1.73 -15.12
N ARG A 27 -7.38 -2.70 -14.32
CA ARG A 27 -6.27 -2.49 -13.35
C ARG A 27 -5.09 -1.81 -14.04
N ARG A 28 -4.70 -2.30 -15.22
CA ARG A 28 -3.61 -1.70 -16.00
C ARG A 28 -3.88 -0.24 -16.39
N LYS A 29 -5.10 0.08 -16.86
CA LYS A 29 -5.48 1.46 -17.19
C LYS A 29 -5.41 2.38 -15.96
N ILE A 30 -5.87 1.89 -14.82
CA ILE A 30 -5.80 2.62 -13.56
C ILE A 30 -4.36 2.84 -13.12
N ALA A 31 -3.52 1.80 -13.13
CA ALA A 31 -2.11 1.91 -12.76
C ALA A 31 -1.36 2.90 -13.67
N THR A 32 -1.63 2.89 -14.98
CA THR A 32 -1.11 3.90 -15.91
C THR A 32 -1.58 5.31 -15.56
N ALA A 33 -2.85 5.49 -15.19
CA ALA A 33 -3.37 6.79 -14.77
C ALA A 33 -2.75 7.27 -13.45
N LEU A 34 -2.58 6.39 -12.46
CA LEU A 34 -1.88 6.70 -11.20
C LEU A 34 -0.42 7.09 -11.45
N LEU A 35 0.27 6.42 -12.38
CA LEU A 35 1.64 6.78 -12.79
C LEU A 35 1.70 8.15 -13.48
N ALA A 36 0.71 8.49 -14.31
CA ALA A 36 0.63 9.82 -14.91
C ALA A 36 0.43 10.90 -13.82
N LEU A 37 -0.51 10.68 -12.89
CA LEU A 37 -0.74 11.58 -11.76
C LEU A 37 0.50 11.71 -10.87
N TYR A 38 1.22 10.61 -10.63
CA TYR A 38 2.49 10.63 -9.90
C TYR A 38 3.48 11.59 -10.57
N ARG A 39 3.64 11.53 -11.89
CA ARG A 39 4.57 12.40 -12.63
C ARG A 39 4.14 13.88 -12.58
N ASP A 40 2.85 14.14 -12.74
CA ASP A 40 2.31 15.51 -12.65
C ASP A 40 2.53 16.10 -11.25
N TRP A 41 2.26 15.30 -10.21
CA TRP A 41 2.46 15.71 -8.82
C TRP A 41 3.94 15.90 -8.49
N GLN A 42 4.81 15.02 -8.98
CA GLN A 42 6.26 15.15 -8.83
C GLN A 42 6.74 16.49 -9.38
N GLN A 43 6.37 16.84 -10.61
CA GLN A 43 6.74 18.12 -11.22
C GLN A 43 6.16 19.31 -10.45
N ALA A 44 4.88 19.27 -10.09
CA ALA A 44 4.23 20.36 -9.37
C ALA A 44 4.83 20.57 -7.96
N LEU A 45 5.21 19.51 -7.27
CA LEU A 45 5.82 19.58 -5.94
C LEU A 45 7.27 20.08 -6.00
N LEU A 46 8.03 19.66 -7.01
CA LEU A 46 9.38 20.20 -7.27
C LEU A 46 9.35 21.71 -7.52
N GLN A 47 8.40 22.20 -8.33
CA GLN A 47 8.24 23.64 -8.61
C GLN A 47 7.90 24.48 -7.38
N ARG A 48 7.27 23.88 -6.35
CA ARG A 48 6.96 24.56 -5.09
C ARG A 48 8.18 24.74 -4.19
N GLY A 49 9.30 24.07 -4.49
CA GLY A 49 10.57 24.24 -3.78
C GLY A 49 10.57 23.81 -2.31
N LYS A 50 9.55 23.05 -1.87
CA LYS A 50 9.47 22.53 -0.49
C LYS A 50 9.80 21.05 -0.48
N PRO A 51 10.57 20.55 0.51
CA PRO A 51 10.81 19.11 0.66
C PRO A 51 9.49 18.34 0.80
N PHE A 52 9.38 17.23 0.08
CA PHE A 52 8.20 16.37 0.06
C PHE A 52 8.62 14.90 -0.08
N ARG A 53 7.69 13.99 0.19
CA ARG A 53 7.77 12.57 -0.19
C ARG A 53 6.52 12.22 -1.00
N LEU A 54 6.70 11.52 -2.12
CA LEU A 54 5.63 11.09 -3.01
C LEU A 54 5.75 9.58 -3.23
N LEU A 55 4.69 8.85 -2.91
CA LEU A 55 4.66 7.39 -2.88
C LEU A 55 3.55 6.88 -3.80
N LEU A 56 3.87 5.96 -4.72
CA LEU A 56 2.88 5.22 -5.50
C LEU A 56 2.75 3.80 -4.97
N TYR A 57 1.58 3.47 -4.42
CA TYR A 57 1.27 2.12 -3.95
C TYR A 57 0.49 1.34 -5.02
N LEU A 58 0.97 0.15 -5.34
CA LEU A 58 0.27 -0.83 -6.18
C LEU A 58 0.10 -2.14 -5.41
N HIS A 59 -1.14 -2.60 -5.26
CA HIS A 59 -1.51 -3.77 -4.45
C HIS A 59 -1.94 -4.96 -5.32
N GLU A 60 -1.61 -6.18 -4.89
CA GLU A 60 -2.12 -7.43 -5.44
C GLU A 60 -2.29 -8.47 -4.31
N PRO A 61 -3.44 -9.15 -4.19
CA PRO A 61 -4.58 -9.13 -5.12
C PRO A 61 -5.51 -7.93 -4.99
N ASN A 62 -5.44 -7.20 -3.88
CA ASN A 62 -6.38 -6.13 -3.52
C ASN A 62 -6.06 -4.80 -4.21
N PHE A 63 -6.03 -4.81 -5.55
CA PHE A 63 -5.66 -3.65 -6.37
C PHE A 63 -6.45 -2.40 -6.02
N ILE A 64 -7.68 -2.55 -5.53
CA ILE A 64 -8.51 -1.46 -5.04
C ILE A 64 -7.84 -0.56 -3.99
N ASN A 65 -6.88 -1.09 -3.23
CA ASN A 65 -6.13 -0.34 -2.21
C ASN A 65 -4.95 0.47 -2.81
N SER A 66 -4.69 0.34 -4.10
CA SER A 66 -3.66 1.12 -4.81
C SER A 66 -3.97 2.61 -4.75
N GLN A 67 -2.94 3.42 -4.49
CA GLN A 67 -3.10 4.83 -4.17
C GLN A 67 -1.84 5.64 -4.45
N LEU A 68 -2.03 6.93 -4.68
CA LEU A 68 -0.96 7.93 -4.72
C LEU A 68 -0.99 8.74 -3.43
N VAL A 69 0.16 8.90 -2.78
CA VAL A 69 0.26 9.53 -1.47
C VAL A 69 1.37 10.57 -1.48
N ALA A 70 1.04 11.83 -1.19
CA ALA A 70 2.00 12.91 -1.04
C ALA A 70 2.00 13.43 0.40
N GLY A 71 3.18 13.69 0.95
CA GLY A 71 3.32 14.22 2.30
C GLY A 71 4.69 14.85 2.56
N LYS A 72 4.98 15.04 3.84
CA LYS A 72 6.29 15.55 4.31
C LYS A 72 7.39 14.49 4.07
N PRO A 73 8.67 14.89 4.03
CA PRO A 73 9.79 13.96 3.78
C PRO A 73 9.85 12.74 4.71
N HIS A 74 9.38 12.87 5.95
CA HIS A 74 9.37 11.81 6.95
C HIS A 74 8.07 10.98 6.95
N LEU A 75 7.18 11.16 5.98
CA LEU A 75 5.98 10.33 5.84
C LEU A 75 6.40 8.86 5.83
N ALA A 76 5.92 8.07 6.80
CA ALA A 76 6.24 6.65 6.88
C ALA A 76 5.47 5.84 5.80
N THR A 77 6.03 4.69 5.42
CA THR A 77 5.29 3.71 4.61
C THR A 77 4.22 3.02 5.45
N TYR A 78 3.03 2.80 4.88
CA TYR A 78 1.91 2.21 5.63
C TYR A 78 2.06 0.72 5.94
N HIS A 79 2.86 0.00 5.16
CA HIS A 79 3.01 -1.45 5.26
C HIS A 79 4.45 -1.80 5.62
N PRO A 80 4.67 -2.90 6.38
CA PRO A 80 6.01 -3.37 6.68
C PRO A 80 6.69 -3.91 5.41
N PRO A 81 8.03 -3.77 5.27
CA PRO A 81 8.77 -4.36 4.17
C PRO A 81 8.61 -5.88 4.11
N ASP A 82 8.52 -6.45 2.90
CA ASP A 82 8.51 -7.90 2.72
C ASP A 82 9.95 -8.44 2.79
N PRO A 83 10.32 -9.26 3.80
CA PRO A 83 11.68 -9.78 3.93
C PRO A 83 12.07 -10.72 2.78
N ALA A 84 11.10 -11.29 2.05
CA ALA A 84 11.38 -12.12 0.88
C ALA A 84 11.85 -11.29 -0.34
N GLN A 85 11.70 -9.96 -0.29
CA GLN A 85 12.09 -9.02 -1.34
C GLN A 85 11.62 -9.46 -2.76
N PRO A 86 10.34 -9.83 -2.96
CA PRO A 86 9.87 -10.25 -4.27
C PRO A 86 10.01 -9.10 -5.29
N PRO A 87 10.42 -9.41 -6.54
CA PRO A 87 10.57 -8.39 -7.56
C PRO A 87 9.21 -7.73 -7.89
N PHE A 88 9.25 -6.51 -8.40
CA PHE A 88 8.05 -5.82 -8.86
C PHE A 88 7.43 -6.54 -10.07
N PRO A 89 6.18 -7.03 -10.00
CA PRO A 89 5.55 -7.79 -11.07
C PRO A 89 4.91 -6.83 -12.09
N ALA A 90 5.76 -6.15 -12.85
CA ALA A 90 5.38 -5.09 -13.79
C ALA A 90 4.26 -5.49 -14.76
N GLU A 91 4.24 -6.74 -15.21
CA GLU A 91 3.26 -7.30 -16.14
C GLU A 91 1.81 -7.38 -15.59
N ARG A 92 1.66 -7.31 -14.26
CA ARG A 92 0.36 -7.26 -13.58
C ARG A 92 -0.25 -5.88 -13.66
N PHE A 93 0.58 -4.84 -13.62
CA PHE A 93 0.14 -3.45 -13.50
C PHE A 93 0.28 -2.65 -14.79
N PHE A 94 1.19 -3.02 -15.68
CA PHE A 94 1.49 -2.27 -16.88
C PHE A 94 1.41 -3.15 -18.13
N ALA A 95 1.21 -2.52 -19.29
CA ALA A 95 1.37 -3.21 -20.56
C ALA A 95 2.86 -3.54 -20.78
N PRO A 96 3.19 -4.59 -21.56
CA PRO A 96 4.56 -4.95 -21.87
C PRO A 96 5.37 -3.74 -22.37
N GLY A 97 6.55 -3.51 -21.79
CA GLY A 97 7.44 -2.40 -22.15
C GLY A 97 7.00 -1.01 -21.66
N THR A 98 5.91 -0.88 -20.90
CA THR A 98 5.39 0.43 -20.43
C THR A 98 5.64 0.70 -18.95
N ALA A 99 6.24 -0.25 -18.22
CA ALA A 99 6.56 -0.08 -16.82
C ALA A 99 7.66 0.99 -16.62
N PRO A 100 7.53 1.86 -15.62
CA PRO A 100 8.49 2.93 -15.38
C PRO A 100 9.84 2.36 -14.96
N GLN A 101 10.89 2.84 -15.62
CA GLN A 101 12.29 2.48 -15.32
C GLN A 101 12.93 3.46 -14.32
N ASP A 102 12.31 4.62 -14.14
CA ASP A 102 12.73 5.73 -13.28
C ASP A 102 12.18 5.64 -11.85
N ILE A 103 11.47 4.56 -11.53
CA ILE A 103 10.87 4.30 -10.22
C ILE A 103 11.52 3.08 -9.59
N THR A 104 12.04 3.26 -8.37
CA THR A 104 12.48 2.18 -7.51
C THR A 104 11.29 1.63 -6.75
N TRP A 105 11.07 0.32 -6.85
CA TRP A 105 9.96 -0.37 -6.21
C TRP A 105 10.44 -1.17 -5.01
N GLN A 106 9.86 -0.90 -3.83
CA GLN A 106 10.09 -1.68 -2.62
C GLN A 106 8.88 -2.59 -2.34
N PRO A 107 9.08 -3.91 -2.17
CA PRO A 107 8.00 -4.82 -1.81
C PRO A 107 7.64 -4.70 -0.32
N LEU A 108 6.34 -4.72 -0.05
CA LEU A 108 5.71 -4.60 1.26
C LEU A 108 4.70 -5.74 1.47
N ILE A 109 4.42 -6.06 2.73
CA ILE A 109 3.36 -7.02 3.10
C ILE A 109 2.05 -6.25 3.32
N GLU A 110 1.04 -6.56 2.52
CA GLU A 110 -0.32 -6.15 2.84
C GLU A 110 -0.88 -7.08 3.92
N GLU A 111 -1.38 -6.51 5.01
CA GLU A 111 -1.83 -7.26 6.18
C GLU A 111 -3.12 -6.70 6.79
N ASP A 112 -3.90 -7.62 7.34
CA ASP A 112 -4.97 -7.31 8.29
C ASP A 112 -4.45 -7.53 9.72
N LEU A 113 -4.84 -6.63 10.61
CA LEU A 113 -4.50 -6.68 12.03
C LEU A 113 -5.74 -7.07 12.83
N PHE A 114 -5.58 -8.02 13.75
CA PHE A 114 -6.62 -8.41 14.70
C PHE A 114 -6.07 -8.29 16.12
N LEU A 115 -6.74 -7.51 16.94
CA LEU A 115 -6.39 -7.25 18.34
C LEU A 115 -7.30 -8.08 19.23
N GLU A 116 -6.70 -8.96 20.04
CA GLU A 116 -7.42 -9.97 20.80
C GLU A 116 -8.51 -9.37 21.70
N LYS A 117 -8.14 -8.37 22.50
CA LYS A 117 -9.06 -7.74 23.45
C LYS A 117 -9.87 -6.65 22.79
N LEU A 118 -9.24 -5.80 21.97
CA LEU A 118 -9.92 -4.66 21.36
C LEU A 118 -11.01 -5.08 20.37
N ASP A 119 -10.77 -6.15 19.59
CA ASP A 119 -11.76 -6.70 18.66
C ASP A 119 -12.65 -7.77 19.31
N GLU A 120 -12.55 -7.97 20.63
CA GLU A 120 -13.33 -8.92 21.43
C GLU A 120 -13.36 -10.34 20.82
N LEU A 121 -12.18 -10.86 20.44
CA LEU A 121 -12.08 -12.11 19.70
C LEU A 121 -12.43 -13.31 20.58
N THR A 122 -13.37 -14.14 20.12
CA THR A 122 -13.68 -15.43 20.75
C THR A 122 -12.48 -16.40 20.73
N PRO A 123 -12.38 -17.34 21.68
CA PRO A 123 -11.34 -18.37 21.67
C PRO A 123 -11.24 -19.16 20.36
N GLU A 124 -12.37 -19.46 19.72
CA GLU A 124 -12.41 -20.14 18.42
C GLU A 124 -11.84 -19.26 17.30
N ALA A 125 -12.16 -17.96 17.30
CA ALA A 125 -11.60 -16.99 16.36
C ALA A 125 -10.08 -16.86 16.54
N ILE A 126 -9.61 -16.75 17.78
CA ILE A 126 -8.18 -16.69 18.11
C ILE A 126 -7.47 -17.94 17.58
N ALA A 127 -8.01 -19.14 17.85
CA ALA A 127 -7.42 -20.39 17.39
C ALA A 127 -7.31 -20.46 15.86
N ARG A 128 -8.28 -19.90 15.13
CA ARG A 128 -8.26 -19.82 13.66
C ARG A 128 -7.28 -18.77 13.14
N ILE A 129 -7.25 -17.57 13.74
CA ILE A 129 -6.37 -16.47 13.35
C ILE A 129 -4.91 -16.84 13.62
N LYS A 130 -4.61 -17.43 14.77
CA LYS A 130 -3.26 -17.85 15.16
C LYS A 130 -2.62 -18.83 14.17
N LYS A 131 -3.42 -19.71 13.54
CA LYS A 131 -2.94 -20.63 12.49
C LYS A 131 -2.56 -19.94 11.17
N ARG A 132 -3.11 -18.75 10.92
CA ARG A 132 -2.90 -17.95 9.71
C ARG A 132 -1.89 -16.82 9.93
N ALA A 133 -1.68 -16.42 11.18
CA ALA A 133 -0.80 -15.34 11.54
C ALA A 133 0.64 -15.68 11.15
N TYR A 134 1.28 -14.78 10.41
CA TYR A 134 2.69 -14.90 10.09
C TYR A 134 3.57 -14.18 11.13
N HIS A 135 2.97 -13.24 11.86
CA HIS A 135 3.60 -12.52 12.97
C HIS A 135 2.58 -12.26 14.09
N ILE A 136 3.05 -12.31 15.33
CA ILE A 136 2.27 -12.02 16.53
C ILE A 136 3.10 -11.06 17.37
N SER A 137 2.49 -9.95 17.78
CA SER A 137 3.13 -8.92 18.57
C SER A 137 2.25 -8.51 19.75
N THR A 138 2.82 -7.76 20.69
CA THR A 138 2.08 -7.14 21.79
C THR A 138 2.18 -5.63 21.63
N ILE A 139 1.05 -4.94 21.56
CA ILE A 139 1.03 -3.47 21.45
C ILE A 139 1.19 -2.81 22.83
N SER A 140 1.41 -1.50 22.86
CA SER A 140 1.69 -0.75 24.10
C SER A 140 0.60 -0.86 25.18
N SER A 141 -0.65 -1.18 24.81
CA SER A 141 -1.74 -1.43 25.75
C SER A 141 -1.67 -2.80 26.43
N GLY A 142 -0.73 -3.67 26.06
CA GLY A 142 -0.66 -5.06 26.51
C GLY A 142 -1.68 -5.98 25.83
N ASP A 143 -2.25 -5.56 24.69
CA ASP A 143 -3.09 -6.40 23.85
C ASP A 143 -2.25 -7.19 22.83
N THR A 144 -2.69 -8.40 22.50
CA THR A 144 -2.06 -9.26 21.51
C THR A 144 -2.57 -8.87 20.12
N CYS A 145 -1.65 -8.55 19.22
CA CYS A 145 -1.93 -8.24 17.82
C CYS A 145 -1.49 -9.40 16.93
N TYR A 146 -2.44 -9.94 16.17
CA TYR A 146 -2.20 -10.97 15.16
C TYR A 146 -2.11 -10.32 13.78
N HIS A 147 -0.98 -10.53 13.10
CA HIS A 147 -0.74 -10.01 11.76
C HIS A 147 -1.02 -11.09 10.72
N ILE A 148 -2.03 -10.87 9.87
CA ILE A 148 -2.44 -11.80 8.82
C ILE A 148 -2.06 -11.22 7.48
N ARG A 149 -1.19 -11.91 6.74
CA ARG A 149 -0.85 -11.53 5.35
C ARG A 149 -2.08 -11.73 4.47
N THR A 150 -2.52 -10.68 3.81
CA THR A 150 -3.68 -10.68 2.90
C THR A 150 -3.28 -10.42 1.45
N GLY A 151 -2.06 -9.95 1.20
CA GLY A 151 -1.54 -9.71 -0.14
C GLY A 151 -0.07 -9.29 -0.15
N GLY A 152 0.31 -8.64 -1.25
CA GLY A 152 1.55 -7.90 -1.40
C GLY A 152 1.25 -6.51 -1.94
N ALA A 153 2.11 -5.56 -1.57
CA ALA A 153 2.09 -4.22 -2.14
C ALA A 153 3.51 -3.85 -2.58
N TRP A 154 3.61 -2.97 -3.57
CA TRP A 154 4.86 -2.36 -3.96
C TRP A 154 4.71 -0.86 -3.85
N VAL A 155 5.61 -0.23 -3.11
CA VAL A 155 5.71 1.22 -3.05
C VAL A 155 6.80 1.69 -4.00
N GLY A 156 6.40 2.54 -4.93
CA GLY A 156 7.27 3.16 -5.92
C GLY A 156 7.62 4.58 -5.51
N GLU A 157 8.92 4.89 -5.58
CA GLU A 157 9.47 6.24 -5.43
C GLU A 157 10.42 6.52 -6.59
N GLN A 158 10.51 7.77 -7.02
CA GLN A 158 11.45 8.16 -8.07
C GLN A 158 12.86 7.89 -7.56
N THR A 159 13.66 7.18 -8.37
CA THR A 159 15.07 6.95 -8.05
C THR A 159 15.74 8.31 -7.85
N GLY A 160 16.36 8.52 -6.68
CA GLY A 160 16.99 9.79 -6.33
C GLY A 160 17.92 10.27 -7.46
N GLY A 161 17.76 11.54 -7.84
CA GLY A 161 18.75 12.26 -8.64
C GLY A 161 19.95 12.69 -7.81
#